data_AF-A0AAD8V7S6-F1
#
_entry.id   AF-A0AAD8V7S6-F1
#
_cell.length_a   1.000
_cell.length_b   1.000
_cell.length_c   1.000
_cell.angle_alpha   90.00
_cell.angle_beta   90.00
_cell.angle_gamma   90.00
#
_symmetry.space_group_name_H-M   'P 1'
#
loop_
_entity.id
_entity.type
_entity.pdbx_description
1 polymer ?
#
loop_
_entity_poly.entity_id
_entity_poly.type
_entity_poly.pdbx_seq_one_letter_code
_entity_poly.pdbx_strand_id
1 'polypeptide(L)'
;MPNPGDTGIDAVRDRFRFFWSRDSSTIARYRDSSEDEAPPTPAESYTSEDGLLPPAHMMPKQWTRKRSFIMCGAVWLAMLLIFILLNLVLLLAREVWDHTSGDFGEASLVVPIPCHSHNDYWRKRPIYDALEAGCIGIEADVWLYGTELFVGHNKWSLREKNTFTNLYIDPLVRILEQRNANLNNSFKRAPEGIYEANPVQTMILLVDLKTGGPETWPQVVRQLEPLRERGWLTKVVNDKIHYGPITVVGTGNTPFELITENSTYRDAFFDAPLLKLDGHDFNPTNSYYTSVSFKKAIGTVWFGDLTEAQMTNLRNQVKEAHLRGLKVRYWDLPAWPVSIRNHIWDVLIREGVDILNVDDLKGAKKEWDLRGWPKFTANSTMPA
;
A
#
# COMPACT_ATOMS: atom_id res chain seq x y z
N MET A 1 -39.80 10.40 -39.23
CA MET A 1 -40.57 9.22 -38.78
C MET A 1 -39.94 7.96 -39.38
N PRO A 2 -39.84 6.81 -38.68
CA PRO A 2 -40.11 6.56 -37.25
C PRO A 2 -38.96 5.90 -36.45
N ASN A 3 -39.10 5.97 -35.12
CA ASN A 3 -38.46 5.21 -34.02
C ASN A 3 -39.10 3.80 -33.91
N PRO A 4 -38.55 2.76 -33.21
CA PRO A 4 -38.24 2.74 -31.76
C PRO A 4 -36.97 1.90 -31.37
N GLY A 5 -36.35 2.04 -30.20
CA GLY A 5 -36.81 1.40 -28.96
C GLY A 5 -35.63 1.18 -27.99
N ASP A 6 -35.76 1.87 -26.86
CA ASP A 6 -34.90 2.00 -25.70
C ASP A 6 -35.03 0.77 -24.79
N THR A 7 -33.95 0.03 -24.51
CA THR A 7 -33.90 -0.94 -23.39
C THR A 7 -32.47 -1.10 -22.89
N GLY A 8 -32.17 -0.64 -21.67
CA GLY A 8 -30.93 -1.03 -21.00
C GLY A 8 -30.50 -0.21 -19.78
N ILE A 9 -31.08 0.97 -19.54
CA ILE A 9 -30.60 1.87 -18.46
C ILE A 9 -31.57 1.95 -17.26
N ASP A 10 -32.83 1.55 -17.39
CA ASP A 10 -33.81 1.65 -16.29
C ASP A 10 -33.99 0.38 -15.43
N ALA A 11 -33.36 -0.76 -15.78
CA ALA A 11 -33.48 -1.99 -14.99
C ALA A 11 -32.54 -2.10 -13.77
N VAL A 12 -31.59 -1.17 -13.61
CA VAL A 12 -30.64 -1.14 -12.47
C VAL A 12 -30.99 -0.03 -11.46
N ARG A 13 -31.77 0.98 -11.88
CA ARG A 13 -32.14 2.12 -11.02
C ARG A 13 -33.24 1.79 -10.01
N ASP A 14 -34.06 0.76 -10.27
CA ASP A 14 -35.17 0.36 -9.39
C ASP A 14 -34.84 -0.77 -8.39
N ARG A 15 -33.64 -1.35 -8.43
CA ARG A 15 -33.18 -2.30 -7.40
C ARG A 15 -32.49 -1.65 -6.18
N PHE A 16 -32.24 -0.34 -6.21
CA PHE A 16 -31.54 0.38 -5.13
C PHE A 16 -32.45 1.24 -4.24
N ARG A 17 -33.77 1.30 -4.49
CA ARG A 17 -34.73 2.03 -3.65
C ARG A 17 -35.31 1.24 -2.47
N PHE A 18 -34.88 0.00 -2.24
CA PHE A 18 -35.45 -0.85 -1.19
C PHE A 18 -34.56 -1.04 0.06
N PHE A 19 -33.39 -0.38 0.14
CA PHE A 19 -32.44 -0.63 1.24
C PHE A 19 -32.07 0.57 2.11
N TRP A 20 -32.66 1.75 1.91
CA TRP A 20 -32.37 2.93 2.74
C TRP A 20 -33.62 3.79 3.05
N SER A 21 -34.63 3.20 3.69
CA SER A 21 -35.66 3.98 4.41
C SER A 21 -35.96 3.37 5.79
N ARG A 22 -35.15 3.77 6.78
CA ARG A 22 -35.52 3.86 8.19
C ARG A 22 -34.47 4.72 8.89
N ASP A 23 -34.63 6.03 8.84
CA ASP A 23 -35.48 6.86 9.69
C ASP A 23 -34.94 6.97 11.12
N SER A 24 -34.20 8.04 11.34
CA SER A 24 -33.81 8.53 12.66
C SER A 24 -33.43 10.01 12.53
N SER A 25 -34.41 10.90 12.70
CA SER A 25 -34.32 12.09 13.57
C SER A 25 -35.39 13.13 13.23
N THR A 26 -36.36 13.33 14.12
CA THR A 26 -37.04 14.64 14.21
C THR A 26 -37.45 14.90 15.65
N ILE A 27 -36.70 15.78 16.31
CA ILE A 27 -37.13 16.54 17.48
C ILE A 27 -37.16 18.02 17.09
N ALA A 28 -38.24 18.66 17.53
CA ALA A 28 -38.51 20.09 17.71
C ALA A 28 -38.80 20.94 16.46
N ARG A 29 -40.00 21.54 16.41
CA ARG A 29 -40.22 22.88 16.97
C ARG A 29 -41.71 23.26 17.02
N TYR A 30 -42.04 23.94 18.11
CA TYR A 30 -43.18 24.83 18.34
C TYR A 30 -43.50 25.73 17.13
N ARG A 31 -44.79 25.86 16.79
CA ARG A 31 -45.38 27.15 16.44
C ARG A 31 -46.89 27.19 16.70
N ASP A 32 -47.24 28.31 17.27
CA ASP A 32 -48.50 28.85 17.74
C ASP A 32 -49.47 29.25 16.60
N SER A 33 -50.73 29.46 17.00
CA SER A 33 -51.76 30.35 16.43
C SER A 33 -52.95 29.78 15.63
N SER A 34 -54.12 30.03 16.24
CA SER A 34 -55.46 30.36 15.71
C SER A 34 -56.34 29.25 15.11
N GLU A 35 -57.19 28.67 15.96
CA GLU A 35 -58.56 28.30 15.61
C GLU A 35 -59.53 29.13 16.48
N ASP A 36 -60.22 30.07 15.84
CA ASP A 36 -61.48 30.63 16.30
C ASP A 36 -62.60 29.79 15.68
N GLU A 37 -63.39 29.11 16.51
CA GLU A 37 -64.87 29.13 16.47
C GLU A 37 -65.45 28.10 17.46
N ALA A 38 -66.37 28.56 18.28
CA ALA A 38 -67.21 27.76 19.18
C ALA A 38 -68.67 28.22 18.99
N PRO A 39 -69.67 27.58 19.62
CA PRO A 39 -70.14 26.19 19.49
C PRO A 39 -71.64 26.18 19.05
N PRO A 40 -72.35 25.04 19.09
CA PRO A 40 -73.24 24.85 20.25
C PRO A 40 -73.47 23.38 20.70
N THR A 41 -73.72 23.22 22.00
CA THR A 41 -74.36 22.09 22.71
C THR A 41 -75.87 22.37 22.91
N PRO A 42 -76.72 21.53 23.57
CA PRO A 42 -76.72 20.09 23.88
C PRO A 42 -78.11 19.39 23.66
N ALA A 43 -78.19 18.06 23.82
CA ALA A 43 -79.32 17.32 24.46
C ALA A 43 -78.99 15.80 24.46
N GLU A 44 -78.62 15.21 25.60
CA GLU A 44 -79.49 14.40 26.50
C GLU A 44 -80.13 13.15 25.88
N SER A 45 -79.74 11.96 26.34
CA SER A 45 -80.58 11.15 27.27
C SER A 45 -80.03 9.74 27.55
N TYR A 46 -80.06 9.42 28.85
CA TYR A 46 -80.01 8.18 29.62
C TYR A 46 -80.29 6.84 28.90
N THR A 47 -79.56 5.76 29.21
CA THR A 47 -79.80 4.74 30.26
C THR A 47 -78.71 3.65 30.06
N SER A 48 -78.25 2.77 30.96
CA SER A 48 -78.62 2.29 32.30
C SER A 48 -77.42 1.49 32.90
N GLU A 49 -77.25 1.60 34.21
CA GLU A 49 -76.88 0.56 35.19
C GLU A 49 -75.53 -0.20 35.13
N ASP A 50 -74.71 0.12 36.14
CA ASP A 50 -74.15 -0.76 37.18
C ASP A 50 -73.24 -1.95 36.82
N GLY A 51 -71.96 -1.73 37.11
CA GLY A 51 -70.98 -2.77 37.44
C GLY A 51 -69.82 -2.18 38.24
N LEU A 52 -70.01 -2.01 39.56
CA LEU A 52 -68.95 -1.63 40.50
C LEU A 52 -67.80 -2.66 40.51
N LEU A 53 -66.59 -2.24 40.15
CA LEU A 53 -65.34 -2.83 40.64
C LEU A 53 -64.43 -1.69 41.13
N PRO A 54 -63.83 -1.78 42.34
CA PRO A 54 -63.06 -0.68 42.92
C PRO A 54 -61.75 -0.44 42.15
N PRO A 55 -61.20 0.78 42.18
CA PRO A 55 -59.94 1.07 41.50
C PRO A 55 -58.81 0.22 42.10
N ALA A 56 -58.12 -0.54 41.25
CA ALA A 56 -56.92 -1.27 41.62
C ALA A 56 -55.88 -0.27 42.17
N HIS A 57 -55.70 -0.28 43.48
CA HIS A 57 -54.67 0.48 44.17
C HIS A 57 -53.30 -0.05 43.69
N MET A 58 -52.68 0.62 42.72
CA MET A 58 -51.28 0.35 42.36
C MET A 58 -50.41 0.77 43.54
N MET A 59 -50.05 -0.18 44.39
CA MET A 59 -48.99 -0.01 45.39
C MET A 59 -47.66 0.15 44.64
N PRO A 60 -46.92 1.26 44.79
CA PRO A 60 -45.57 1.33 44.26
C PRO A 60 -44.76 0.20 44.89
N LYS A 61 -44.21 -0.70 44.05
CA LYS A 61 -43.35 -1.80 44.50
C LYS A 61 -42.22 -1.18 45.33
N GLN A 62 -42.22 -1.43 46.64
CA GLN A 62 -41.19 -0.88 47.52
C GLN A 62 -39.80 -1.29 47.02
N TRP A 63 -39.02 -0.30 46.60
CA TRP A 63 -37.65 -0.49 46.18
C TRP A 63 -36.83 -0.81 47.43
N THR A 64 -36.53 -2.10 47.62
CA THR A 64 -35.80 -2.53 48.81
C THR A 64 -34.33 -2.18 48.67
N ARG A 65 -33.71 -1.71 49.76
CA ARG A 65 -32.28 -1.38 49.85
C ARG A 65 -31.38 -2.49 49.29
N LYS A 66 -31.78 -3.76 49.45
CA LYS A 66 -31.11 -4.94 48.88
C LYS A 66 -31.04 -4.91 47.35
N ARG A 67 -32.10 -4.50 46.65
CA ARG A 67 -32.10 -4.37 45.18
C ARG A 67 -31.19 -3.23 44.71
N SER A 68 -31.14 -2.13 45.44
CA SER A 68 -30.21 -1.02 45.15
C SER A 68 -28.75 -1.43 45.33
N PHE A 69 -28.43 -2.21 46.37
CA PHE A 69 -27.08 -2.76 46.56
C PHE A 69 -26.68 -3.75 45.45
N ILE A 70 -27.59 -4.63 45.02
CA ILE A 70 -27.34 -5.58 43.93
C ILE A 70 -27.13 -4.84 42.60
N MET A 71 -27.98 -3.84 42.28
CA MET A 71 -27.79 -3.04 41.07
C MET A 71 -26.49 -2.23 41.11
N CYS A 72 -26.15 -1.61 42.24
CA CYS A 72 -24.90 -0.86 42.39
C CYS A 72 -23.68 -1.78 42.24
N GLY A 73 -23.73 -2.98 42.82
CA GLY A 73 -22.70 -4.01 42.64
C GLY A 73 -22.57 -4.49 41.20
N ALA A 74 -23.69 -4.69 40.50
CA ALA A 74 -23.68 -5.09 39.08
C ALA A 74 -23.11 -4.00 38.17
N VAL A 75 -23.43 -2.73 38.43
CA VAL A 75 -22.85 -1.58 37.71
C VAL A 75 -21.34 -1.49 37.97
N TRP A 76 -20.90 -1.66 39.22
CA TRP A 76 -19.47 -1.69 39.56
C TRP A 76 -18.73 -2.84 38.88
N LEU A 77 -19.33 -4.02 38.84
CA LEU A 77 -18.75 -5.19 38.16
C LEU A 77 -18.65 -4.95 36.64
N ALA A 78 -19.66 -4.34 36.03
CA ALA A 78 -19.65 -3.98 34.62
C ALA A 78 -18.59 -2.93 34.31
N MET A 79 -18.44 -1.89 35.14
CA MET A 79 -17.38 -0.89 34.99
C MET A 79 -15.98 -1.49 35.14
N LEU A 80 -15.80 -2.41 36.09
CA LEU A 80 -14.54 -3.14 36.26
C LEU A 80 -14.22 -4.02 35.04
N LEU A 81 -15.20 -4.74 34.50
CA LEU A 81 -15.04 -5.56 33.30
C LEU A 81 -14.69 -4.71 32.07
N ILE A 82 -15.37 -3.56 31.89
CA ILE A 82 -15.04 -2.62 30.81
C ILE A 82 -13.61 -2.11 30.98
N PHE A 83 -13.21 -1.72 32.19
CA PHE A 83 -11.85 -1.24 32.45
C PHE A 83 -10.80 -2.32 32.15
N ILE A 84 -11.03 -3.57 32.57
CA ILE A 84 -10.15 -4.70 32.27
C ILE A 84 -10.07 -4.94 30.76
N LEU A 85 -11.21 -4.99 30.07
CA LEU A 85 -11.25 -5.16 28.61
C LEU A 85 -10.51 -4.04 27.87
N LEU A 86 -10.70 -2.79 28.30
CA LEU A 86 -10.04 -1.64 27.69
C LEU A 86 -8.51 -1.71 27.88
N ASN A 87 -8.05 -2.07 29.08
CA ASN A 87 -6.62 -2.28 29.34
C ASN A 87 -6.07 -3.48 28.57
N LEU A 88 -6.85 -4.55 28.39
CA LEU A 88 -6.45 -5.70 27.58
C LEU A 88 -6.29 -5.32 26.11
N VAL A 89 -7.22 -4.52 25.58
CA VAL A 89 -7.14 -3.97 24.22
C VAL A 89 -5.92 -3.07 24.07
N LEU A 90 -5.64 -2.21 25.05
CA LEU A 90 -4.45 -1.35 25.03
C LEU A 90 -3.15 -2.14 25.15
N LEU A 91 -3.10 -3.20 25.96
CA LEU A 91 -1.96 -4.10 26.06
C LEU A 91 -1.71 -4.85 24.75
N LEU A 92 -2.77 -5.37 24.12
CA LEU A 92 -2.65 -6.03 22.80
C LEU A 92 -2.24 -5.04 21.70
N ALA A 93 -2.80 -3.83 21.71
CA ALA A 93 -2.41 -2.78 20.77
C ALA A 93 -0.94 -2.37 20.95
N ARG A 94 -0.49 -2.28 22.21
CA ARG A 94 0.92 -2.02 22.54
C ARG A 94 1.82 -3.17 22.12
N GLU A 95 1.44 -4.42 22.39
CA GLU A 95 2.24 -5.58 21.98
C GLU A 95 2.39 -5.66 20.47
N VAL A 96 1.32 -5.41 19.71
CA VAL A 96 1.36 -5.34 18.24
C VAL A 96 2.26 -4.20 17.76
N TRP A 97 2.17 -3.03 18.39
CA TRP A 97 2.99 -1.86 18.06
C TRP A 97 4.48 -2.08 18.39
N ASP A 98 4.78 -2.64 19.56
CA ASP A 98 6.13 -2.94 20.02
C ASP A 98 6.76 -4.07 19.19
N HIS A 99 6.01 -5.10 18.78
CA HIS A 99 6.50 -6.12 17.84
C HIS A 99 6.86 -5.53 16.48
N THR A 100 6.03 -4.65 15.92
CA THR A 100 6.38 -3.96 14.67
C THR A 100 7.61 -3.06 14.84
N SER A 101 7.75 -2.39 15.99
CA SER A 101 8.86 -1.48 16.27
C SER A 101 10.19 -2.20 16.52
N GLY A 102 10.15 -3.39 17.12
CA GLY A 102 11.31 -4.24 17.41
C GLY A 102 11.94 -4.84 16.14
N ASP A 103 11.11 -5.37 15.24
CA ASP A 103 11.58 -5.89 13.93
C ASP A 103 12.26 -4.79 13.09
N PHE A 104 11.80 -3.53 13.19
CA PHE A 104 12.40 -2.41 12.47
C PHE A 104 13.77 -1.98 12.97
N GLY A 105 14.00 -1.98 14.30
CA GLY A 105 15.26 -1.52 14.88
C GLY A 105 16.47 -2.39 14.52
N GLU A 106 16.25 -3.69 14.32
CA GLU A 106 17.30 -4.62 13.87
C GLU A 106 17.49 -4.56 12.34
N ALA A 107 16.41 -4.37 11.58
CA ALA A 107 16.46 -4.24 10.13
C ALA A 107 17.11 -2.91 9.64
N SER A 108 17.02 -1.81 10.39
CA SER A 108 17.58 -0.51 9.95
C SER A 108 19.11 -0.48 9.93
N LEU A 109 19.77 -1.30 10.76
CA LEU A 109 21.24 -1.45 10.79
C LEU A 109 21.79 -2.32 9.65
N VAL A 110 20.91 -2.96 8.88
CA VAL A 110 21.32 -3.78 7.73
C VAL A 110 21.96 -2.90 6.67
N VAL A 111 23.15 -3.28 6.21
CA VAL A 111 23.81 -2.62 5.08
C VAL A 111 23.04 -2.98 3.80
N PRO A 112 22.48 -2.00 3.07
CA PRO A 112 21.70 -2.28 1.88
C PRO A 112 22.55 -2.94 0.78
N ILE A 113 21.89 -3.73 -0.06
CA ILE A 113 22.49 -4.48 -1.16
C ILE A 113 21.67 -4.28 -2.45
N PRO A 114 22.31 -4.40 -3.63
CA PRO A 114 21.64 -4.25 -4.93
C PRO A 114 20.73 -5.44 -5.27
N CYS A 115 19.67 -5.64 -4.49
CA CYS A 115 18.62 -6.59 -4.81
C CYS A 115 17.22 -5.97 -4.82
N HIS A 116 16.36 -6.63 -5.60
CA HIS A 116 14.95 -6.34 -5.74
C HIS A 116 14.13 -7.55 -5.27
N SER A 117 13.35 -7.37 -4.21
CA SER A 117 12.41 -8.35 -3.68
C SER A 117 11.23 -8.50 -4.65
N HIS A 118 11.34 -9.48 -5.55
CA HIS A 118 10.30 -9.75 -6.54
C HIS A 118 9.04 -10.26 -5.85
N ASN A 119 7.89 -9.77 -6.31
CA ASN A 119 6.56 -10.09 -5.77
C ASN A 119 6.51 -9.98 -4.23
N ASP A 120 6.96 -8.85 -3.70
CA ASP A 120 7.17 -8.63 -2.27
C ASP A 120 5.89 -8.88 -1.41
N TYR A 121 4.72 -8.69 -2.00
CA TYR A 121 3.42 -8.97 -1.37
C TYR A 121 3.14 -10.46 -1.14
N TRP A 122 3.93 -11.40 -1.69
CA TRP A 122 3.87 -12.83 -1.34
C TRP A 122 4.64 -13.16 -0.07
N ARG A 123 5.44 -12.22 0.46
CA ARG A 123 6.24 -12.47 1.65
C ARG A 123 5.36 -12.52 2.89
N LYS A 124 5.89 -13.12 3.96
CA LYS A 124 5.15 -13.22 5.23
C LYS A 124 4.98 -11.85 5.86
N ARG A 125 6.03 -11.01 5.77
CA ARG A 125 6.01 -9.61 6.17
C ARG A 125 6.48 -8.77 4.96
N PRO A 126 5.56 -8.34 4.07
CA PRO A 126 5.89 -7.43 2.98
C PRO A 126 6.64 -6.21 3.50
N ILE A 127 7.60 -5.69 2.74
CA ILE A 127 8.60 -4.67 3.11
C ILE A 127 9.64 -5.19 4.11
N TYR A 128 9.23 -5.70 5.26
CA TYR A 128 10.16 -6.06 6.34
C TYR A 128 11.12 -7.19 5.93
N ASP A 129 10.61 -8.26 5.32
CA ASP A 129 11.46 -9.38 4.89
C ASP A 129 12.50 -8.91 3.83
N ALA A 130 12.16 -7.92 3.00
CA ALA A 130 13.07 -7.29 2.05
C ALA A 130 14.13 -6.41 2.74
N LEU A 131 13.71 -5.60 3.72
CA LEU A 131 14.59 -4.75 4.51
C LEU A 131 15.61 -5.56 5.32
N GLU A 132 15.16 -6.64 5.99
CA GLU A 132 16.04 -7.54 6.73
C GLU A 132 17.09 -8.21 5.83
N ALA A 133 16.74 -8.49 4.57
CA ALA A 133 17.68 -8.99 3.59
C ALA A 133 18.61 -7.89 3.03
N GLY A 134 18.27 -6.62 3.22
CA GLY A 134 18.97 -5.45 2.70
C GLY A 134 18.57 -5.06 1.27
N CYS A 135 17.50 -5.61 0.71
CA CYS A 135 17.09 -5.25 -0.65
C CYS A 135 16.61 -3.81 -0.75
N ILE A 136 17.15 -3.08 -1.72
CA ILE A 136 16.75 -1.70 -1.98
C ILE A 136 15.54 -1.58 -2.90
N GLY A 137 15.00 -2.69 -3.42
CA GLY A 137 13.81 -2.68 -4.26
C GLY A 137 12.73 -3.63 -3.76
N ILE A 138 11.47 -3.20 -3.87
CA ILE A 138 10.25 -3.96 -3.60
C ILE A 138 9.25 -3.77 -4.75
N GLU A 139 8.31 -4.69 -4.90
CA GLU A 139 7.37 -4.72 -6.03
C GLU A 139 5.92 -4.87 -5.61
N ALA A 140 5.05 -4.05 -6.17
CA ALA A 140 3.61 -4.12 -6.02
C ALA A 140 2.92 -4.39 -7.36
N ASP A 141 2.34 -5.58 -7.52
CA ASP A 141 1.44 -5.91 -8.63
C ASP A 141 0.05 -5.33 -8.37
N VAL A 142 -0.31 -4.22 -9.01
CA VAL A 142 -1.54 -3.47 -8.71
C VAL A 142 -2.65 -3.70 -9.73
N TRP A 143 -3.88 -3.84 -9.21
CA TRP A 143 -5.11 -3.99 -9.96
C TRP A 143 -6.11 -2.92 -9.55
N LEU A 144 -6.58 -2.13 -10.51
CA LEU A 144 -7.61 -1.13 -10.28
C LEU A 144 -9.01 -1.73 -10.21
N TYR A 145 -9.76 -1.40 -9.15
CA TYR A 145 -11.19 -1.60 -9.06
C TYR A 145 -11.86 -0.34 -8.49
N GLY A 146 -12.60 0.38 -9.34
CA GLY A 146 -13.14 1.70 -8.99
C GLY A 146 -12.00 2.71 -8.85
N THR A 147 -11.75 3.18 -7.63
CA THR A 147 -10.64 4.09 -7.30
C THR A 147 -9.59 3.44 -6.39
N GLU A 148 -9.79 2.17 -6.03
CA GLU A 148 -8.92 1.43 -5.12
C GLU A 148 -7.96 0.53 -5.89
N LEU A 149 -6.74 0.39 -5.37
CA LEU A 149 -5.67 -0.43 -5.92
C LEU A 149 -5.47 -1.66 -5.03
N PHE A 150 -5.84 -2.82 -5.55
CA PHE A 150 -5.60 -4.09 -4.90
C PHE A 150 -4.28 -4.69 -5.35
N VAL A 151 -3.58 -5.37 -4.45
CA VAL A 151 -2.26 -5.96 -4.72
C VAL A 151 -2.37 -7.47 -4.84
N GLY A 152 -1.78 -8.04 -5.89
CA GLY A 152 -1.65 -9.48 -6.07
C GLY A 152 -1.19 -9.86 -7.47
N HIS A 153 -0.64 -11.06 -7.63
CA HIS A 153 -0.10 -11.49 -8.93
C HIS A 153 -1.21 -11.71 -9.97
N ASN A 154 -2.32 -12.26 -9.50
CA ASN A 154 -3.47 -12.63 -10.32
C ASN A 154 -4.76 -12.15 -9.65
N LYS A 155 -5.83 -11.95 -10.44
CA LYS A 155 -7.16 -11.54 -9.93
C LYS A 155 -7.66 -12.41 -8.77
N TRP A 156 -7.38 -13.72 -8.79
CA TRP A 156 -7.82 -14.67 -7.75
C TRP A 156 -7.07 -14.55 -6.42
N SER A 157 -5.87 -13.97 -6.43
CA SER A 157 -5.08 -13.73 -5.21
C SER A 157 -5.47 -12.43 -4.49
N LEU A 158 -6.30 -11.58 -5.10
CA LEU A 158 -6.71 -10.32 -4.51
C LEU A 158 -7.53 -10.55 -3.24
N ARG A 159 -7.30 -9.71 -2.24
CA ARG A 159 -7.99 -9.73 -0.96
C ARG A 159 -8.36 -8.30 -0.62
N GLU A 160 -9.54 -8.10 -0.02
CA GLU A 160 -10.05 -6.76 0.29
C GLU A 160 -9.09 -5.94 1.16
N LYS A 161 -8.36 -6.61 2.07
CA LYS A 161 -7.40 -5.96 2.97
C LYS A 161 -6.05 -5.65 2.31
N ASN A 162 -5.73 -6.30 1.20
CA ASN A 162 -4.45 -6.20 0.51
C ASN A 162 -4.52 -5.08 -0.54
N THR A 163 -4.62 -3.85 -0.07
CA THR A 163 -4.57 -2.65 -0.92
C THR A 163 -3.14 -2.10 -1.01
N PHE A 164 -2.86 -1.32 -2.05
CA PHE A 164 -1.57 -0.66 -2.25
C PHE A 164 -1.23 0.25 -1.06
N THR A 165 -2.22 1.02 -0.58
CA THR A 165 -2.08 1.83 0.64
C THR A 165 -1.70 0.98 1.86
N ASN A 166 -2.46 -0.08 2.15
CA ASN A 166 -2.28 -0.86 3.38
C ASN A 166 -0.96 -1.66 3.39
N LEU A 167 -0.57 -2.19 2.23
CA LEU A 167 0.64 -3.03 2.13
C LEU A 167 1.92 -2.23 1.90
N TYR A 168 1.84 -1.05 1.28
CA TYR A 168 3.04 -0.29 0.89
C TYR A 168 3.07 1.12 1.43
N ILE A 169 2.07 1.96 1.14
CA ILE A 169 2.13 3.39 1.48
C ILE A 169 2.14 3.59 3.00
N ASP A 170 1.19 3.01 3.73
CA ASP A 170 1.09 3.20 5.17
C ASP A 170 2.31 2.63 5.93
N PRO A 171 2.82 1.42 5.63
CA PRO A 171 4.06 0.94 6.24
C PRO A 171 5.27 1.82 5.92
N LEU A 172 5.46 2.24 4.67
CA LEU A 172 6.58 3.12 4.30
C LEU A 172 6.50 4.46 5.03
N VAL A 173 5.30 5.03 5.15
CA VAL A 173 5.07 6.25 5.92
C VAL A 173 5.49 6.05 7.37
N ARG A 174 4.99 5.00 8.05
CA ARG A 174 5.35 4.73 9.45
C ARG A 174 6.85 4.56 9.67
N ILE A 175 7.52 3.82 8.78
CA ILE A 175 8.98 3.61 8.83
C ILE A 175 9.71 4.95 8.76
N LEU A 176 9.36 5.77 7.78
CA LEU A 176 10.04 7.04 7.55
C LEU A 176 9.69 8.07 8.62
N GLU A 177 8.47 8.06 9.18
CA GLU A 177 8.10 8.90 10.32
C GLU A 177 8.96 8.56 11.53
N GLN A 178 9.16 7.27 11.83
CA GLN A 178 10.04 6.81 12.90
C GLN A 178 11.50 7.20 12.66
N ARG A 179 12.02 7.01 11.44
CA ARG A 179 13.40 7.36 11.07
C ARG A 179 13.66 8.87 11.14
N ASN A 180 12.67 9.68 10.79
CA ASN A 180 12.81 11.13 10.67
C ASN A 180 12.22 11.90 11.87
N ALA A 181 11.71 11.22 12.91
CA ALA A 181 11.04 11.84 14.07
C ALA A 181 11.90 12.90 14.78
N ASN A 182 13.21 12.66 14.87
CA ASN A 182 14.16 13.53 15.57
C ASN A 182 14.73 14.67 14.70
N LEU A 183 14.48 14.66 13.38
CA LEU A 183 15.01 15.68 12.47
C LEU A 183 14.27 17.01 12.59
N ASN A 184 13.06 17.02 13.15
CA ASN A 184 12.24 18.22 13.38
C ASN A 184 12.92 19.29 14.25
N ASN A 185 13.96 18.92 15.03
CA ASN A 185 14.70 19.84 15.89
C ASN A 185 16.00 20.40 15.24
N SER A 186 16.31 20.03 13.99
CA SER A 186 17.53 20.47 13.31
C SER A 186 17.21 21.27 12.05
N PHE A 187 17.86 22.41 11.86
CA PHE A 187 17.72 23.23 10.66
C PHE A 187 17.98 22.40 9.38
N LYS A 188 16.95 22.27 8.53
CA LYS A 188 17.00 21.86 7.12
C LYS A 188 17.96 20.69 6.79
N ARG A 189 17.77 19.53 7.40
CA ARG A 189 18.34 18.29 6.85
C ARG A 189 17.40 17.70 5.81
N ALA A 190 17.98 17.16 4.73
CA ALA A 190 17.25 16.30 3.81
C ALA A 190 16.70 15.09 4.59
N PRO A 191 15.53 14.55 4.23
CA PRO A 191 14.99 13.37 4.90
C PRO A 191 15.94 12.18 4.74
N GLU A 192 16.09 11.43 5.82
CA GLU A 192 16.87 10.18 5.84
C GLU A 192 16.04 9.03 5.27
N GLY A 193 16.70 8.17 4.50
CA GLY A 193 16.20 6.91 3.99
C GLY A 193 15.99 5.85 5.07
N ILE A 194 15.50 4.70 4.64
CA ILE A 194 15.10 3.60 5.53
C ILE A 194 16.33 2.97 6.24
N TYR A 195 17.42 2.79 5.51
CA TYR A 195 18.64 2.17 6.01
C TYR A 195 19.48 3.13 6.83
N GLU A 196 19.66 2.86 8.12
CA GLU A 196 20.53 3.65 9.00
C GLU A 196 22.01 3.50 8.61
N ALA A 197 22.40 2.31 8.17
CA ALA A 197 23.75 2.04 7.67
C ALA A 197 24.11 2.87 6.40
N ASN A 198 23.09 3.37 5.69
CA ASN A 198 23.25 4.30 4.57
C ASN A 198 22.00 5.20 4.42
N PRO A 199 21.93 6.33 5.14
CA PRO A 199 20.74 7.18 5.19
C PRO A 199 20.40 7.91 3.89
N VAL A 200 21.27 7.86 2.86
CA VAL A 200 20.99 8.45 1.55
C VAL A 200 20.49 7.43 0.53
N GLN A 201 20.49 6.13 0.88
CA GLN A 201 19.99 5.08 0.01
C GLN A 201 18.47 5.15 -0.12
N THR A 202 17.98 5.33 -1.35
CA THR A 202 16.55 5.26 -1.67
C THR A 202 16.05 3.82 -1.69
N MET A 203 14.80 3.62 -1.25
CA MET A 203 14.03 2.41 -1.50
C MET A 203 13.24 2.56 -2.79
N ILE A 204 13.39 1.60 -3.70
CA ILE A 204 12.65 1.56 -4.95
C ILE A 204 11.33 0.82 -4.75
N LEU A 205 10.23 1.53 -4.95
CA LEU A 205 8.90 0.94 -5.05
C LEU A 205 8.55 0.77 -6.54
N LEU A 206 8.71 -0.45 -7.05
CA LEU A 206 8.30 -0.82 -8.40
C LEU A 206 6.80 -1.14 -8.40
N VAL A 207 6.03 -0.44 -9.22
CA VAL A 207 4.58 -0.59 -9.31
C VAL A 207 4.23 -1.18 -10.67
N ASP A 208 3.85 -2.45 -10.70
CA ASP A 208 3.47 -3.18 -11.92
C ASP A 208 1.95 -3.10 -12.13
N LEU A 209 1.53 -2.37 -13.16
CA LEU A 209 0.12 -2.18 -13.49
C LEU A 209 -0.42 -3.40 -14.24
N LYS A 210 -1.32 -4.15 -13.59
CA LYS A 210 -1.98 -5.34 -14.17
C LYS A 210 -3.32 -5.02 -14.85
N THR A 211 -3.84 -3.81 -14.66
CA THR A 211 -5.05 -3.27 -15.32
C THR A 211 -4.70 -2.21 -16.37
N GLY A 212 -5.70 -1.57 -17.00
CA GLY A 212 -5.50 -0.55 -18.02
C GLY A 212 -4.65 0.62 -17.50
N GLY A 213 -3.56 0.92 -18.21
CA GLY A 213 -2.57 1.93 -17.84
C GLY A 213 -3.18 3.32 -17.61
N PRO A 214 -3.91 3.89 -18.58
CA PRO A 214 -4.48 5.23 -18.49
C PRO A 214 -5.43 5.45 -17.31
N GLU A 215 -6.16 4.41 -16.90
CA GLU A 215 -7.08 4.50 -15.76
C GLU A 215 -6.37 4.22 -14.43
N THR A 216 -5.39 3.32 -14.42
CA THR A 216 -4.72 2.84 -13.19
C THR A 216 -3.64 3.79 -12.71
N TRP A 217 -2.82 4.34 -13.62
CA TRP A 217 -1.70 5.19 -13.26
C TRP A 217 -2.09 6.45 -12.45
N PRO A 218 -3.16 7.20 -12.82
CA PRO A 218 -3.61 8.34 -12.01
C PRO A 218 -3.99 7.95 -10.57
N GLN A 219 -4.49 6.72 -10.36
CA GLN A 219 -4.82 6.24 -9.01
C GLN A 219 -3.57 5.89 -8.22
N VAL A 220 -2.52 5.37 -8.86
CA VAL A 220 -1.21 5.16 -8.23
C VAL A 220 -0.67 6.51 -7.77
N VAL A 221 -0.60 7.49 -8.67
CA VAL A 221 -0.11 8.85 -8.37
C VAL A 221 -0.89 9.50 -7.23
N ARG A 222 -2.21 9.33 -7.19
CA ARG A 222 -3.08 9.78 -6.10
C ARG A 222 -2.72 9.13 -4.77
N GLN A 223 -2.54 7.81 -4.73
CA GLN A 223 -2.22 7.09 -3.49
C GLN A 223 -0.79 7.35 -2.98
N LEU A 224 0.10 7.94 -3.78
CA LEU A 224 1.44 8.38 -3.35
C LEU A 224 1.42 9.69 -2.54
N GLU A 225 0.28 10.39 -2.45
CA GLU A 225 0.19 11.69 -1.78
C GLU A 225 0.79 11.73 -0.37
N PRO A 226 0.57 10.72 0.52
CA PRO A 226 1.15 10.74 1.85
C PRO A 226 2.68 10.83 1.89
N LEU A 227 3.36 10.23 0.90
CA LEU A 227 4.82 10.31 0.74
C LEU A 227 5.23 11.64 0.09
N ARG A 228 4.44 12.12 -0.87
CA ARG A 228 4.69 13.37 -1.61
C ARG A 228 4.64 14.59 -0.70
N GLU A 229 3.59 14.73 0.11
CA GLU A 229 3.40 15.87 1.03
C GLU A 229 4.54 15.98 2.05
N ARG A 230 5.14 14.85 2.42
CA ARG A 230 6.28 14.77 3.34
C ARG A 230 7.63 15.01 2.65
N GLY A 231 7.63 15.20 1.33
CA GLY A 231 8.84 15.38 0.53
C GLY A 231 9.71 14.14 0.45
N TRP A 232 9.12 12.94 0.55
CA TRP A 232 9.87 11.68 0.62
C TRP A 232 10.06 10.97 -0.72
N LEU A 233 9.39 11.46 -1.78
CA LEU A 233 9.57 10.92 -3.12
C LEU A 233 10.79 11.54 -3.81
N THR A 234 11.56 10.70 -4.49
CA THR A 234 12.50 11.13 -5.53
C THR A 234 11.70 11.78 -6.65
N LYS A 235 12.14 12.97 -7.06
CA LYS A 235 11.40 13.80 -8.02
C LYS A 235 12.32 14.45 -9.04
N VAL A 236 11.75 14.80 -10.17
CA VAL A 236 12.38 15.59 -11.21
C VAL A 236 11.73 16.96 -11.23
N VAL A 237 12.54 18.01 -11.09
CA VAL A 237 12.09 19.40 -11.16
C VAL A 237 12.97 20.13 -12.16
N ASN A 238 12.38 20.62 -13.25
CA ASN A 238 13.10 21.28 -14.35
C ASN A 238 14.33 20.47 -14.80
N ASP A 239 14.11 19.20 -15.16
CA ASP A 239 15.13 18.25 -15.62
C ASP A 239 16.25 17.91 -14.63
N LYS A 240 16.07 18.23 -13.34
CA LYS A 240 17.00 17.87 -12.27
C LYS A 240 16.37 16.86 -11.33
N ILE A 241 17.09 15.77 -11.07
CA ILE A 241 16.67 14.74 -10.12
C ILE A 241 17.02 15.19 -8.71
N HIS A 242 16.03 15.13 -7.82
CA HIS A 242 16.14 15.35 -6.39
C HIS A 242 15.76 14.04 -5.69
N TYR A 243 16.76 13.34 -5.15
CA TYR A 243 16.55 12.07 -4.46
C TYR A 243 15.82 12.27 -3.14
N GLY A 244 14.83 11.41 -2.92
CA GLY A 244 14.15 11.22 -1.65
C GLY A 244 14.35 9.79 -1.14
N PRO A 245 13.89 9.50 0.09
CA PRO A 245 13.86 8.17 0.65
C PRO A 245 13.21 7.10 -0.23
N ILE A 246 12.23 7.46 -1.07
CA ILE A 246 11.49 6.53 -1.93
C ILE A 246 11.59 6.94 -3.39
N THR A 247 12.04 6.05 -4.27
CA THR A 247 11.95 6.21 -5.72
C THR A 247 10.84 5.32 -6.26
N VAL A 248 9.81 5.91 -6.86
CA VAL A 248 8.70 5.15 -7.46
C VAL A 248 8.98 4.88 -8.93
N VAL A 249 8.84 3.63 -9.36
CA VAL A 249 9.06 3.22 -10.74
C VAL A 249 7.81 2.49 -11.26
N GLY A 250 7.21 2.99 -12.34
CA GLY A 250 6.07 2.34 -13.00
C GLY A 250 6.53 1.32 -14.05
N THR A 251 5.93 0.12 -14.03
CA THR A 251 6.17 -0.97 -14.99
C THR A 251 4.85 -1.65 -15.41
N GLY A 252 4.91 -2.74 -16.17
CA GLY A 252 3.70 -3.43 -16.65
C GLY A 252 2.96 -2.60 -17.71
N ASN A 253 1.65 -2.39 -17.51
CA ASN A 253 0.84 -1.57 -18.42
C ASN A 253 1.01 -0.05 -18.22
N THR A 254 2.06 0.41 -17.53
CA THR A 254 2.28 1.83 -17.29
C THR A 254 2.57 2.57 -18.61
N PRO A 255 1.80 3.61 -18.95
CA PRO A 255 2.05 4.38 -20.17
C PRO A 255 3.17 5.40 -19.94
N PHE A 256 4.24 5.31 -20.75
CA PHE A 256 5.39 6.21 -20.68
C PHE A 256 4.97 7.68 -20.79
N GLU A 257 4.03 7.97 -21.69
CA GLU A 257 3.54 9.32 -21.98
C GLU A 257 2.93 9.98 -20.74
N LEU A 258 2.18 9.23 -19.91
CA LEU A 258 1.60 9.79 -18.68
C LEU A 258 2.63 10.02 -17.58
N ILE A 259 3.71 9.22 -17.53
CA ILE A 259 4.82 9.51 -16.62
C ILE A 259 5.49 10.83 -17.05
N THR A 260 5.70 11.02 -18.34
CA THR A 260 6.47 12.15 -18.87
C THR A 260 5.65 13.40 -19.21
N GLU A 261 4.32 13.37 -19.03
CA GLU A 261 3.40 14.42 -19.45
C GLU A 261 3.76 15.80 -18.87
N ASN A 262 4.08 15.83 -17.56
CA ASN A 262 4.52 17.05 -16.91
C ASN A 262 6.04 17.21 -17.05
N SER A 263 6.47 18.18 -17.87
CA SER A 263 7.88 18.48 -18.08
C SER A 263 8.55 19.20 -16.90
N THR A 264 7.77 19.86 -16.04
CA THR A 264 8.29 20.73 -14.96
C THR A 264 8.42 20.01 -13.62
N TYR A 265 7.54 19.05 -13.33
CA TYR A 265 7.52 18.30 -12.08
C TYR A 265 7.04 16.87 -12.30
N ARG A 266 7.80 15.89 -11.80
CA ARG A 266 7.42 14.47 -11.73
C ARG A 266 7.99 13.85 -10.45
N ASP A 267 7.32 12.87 -9.86
CA ASP A 267 7.83 12.11 -8.70
C ASP A 267 7.71 10.60 -8.85
N ALA A 268 7.71 10.15 -10.10
CA ALA A 268 7.80 8.76 -10.49
C ALA A 268 8.60 8.64 -11.79
N PHE A 269 9.17 7.47 -11.99
CA PHE A 269 10.04 7.12 -13.12
C PHE A 269 9.47 5.90 -13.83
N PHE A 270 9.95 5.64 -15.03
CA PHE A 270 9.58 4.48 -15.83
C PHE A 270 10.59 3.33 -15.72
N ASP A 271 10.12 2.09 -15.88
CA ASP A 271 10.95 0.91 -16.14
C ASP A 271 11.04 0.69 -17.66
N ALA A 272 12.13 1.16 -18.27
CA ALA A 272 12.29 1.12 -19.71
C ALA A 272 12.49 -0.32 -20.23
N PRO A 273 11.83 -0.74 -21.32
CA PRO A 273 12.01 -2.07 -21.89
C PRO A 273 13.41 -2.26 -22.47
N LEU A 274 14.25 -3.10 -21.84
CA LEU A 274 15.67 -3.25 -22.22
C LEU A 274 15.90 -3.67 -23.68
N LEU A 275 14.96 -4.42 -24.27
CA LEU A 275 15.04 -4.84 -25.68
C LEU A 275 14.46 -3.82 -26.67
N LYS A 276 14.00 -2.66 -26.20
CA LYS A 276 13.37 -1.61 -27.02
C LYS A 276 13.80 -0.20 -26.56
N LEU A 277 15.08 -0.06 -26.21
CA LEU A 277 15.66 1.21 -25.74
C LEU A 277 15.77 2.30 -26.83
N ASP A 278 15.46 1.96 -28.08
CA ASP A 278 15.33 2.86 -29.23
C ASP A 278 13.90 3.41 -29.41
N GLY A 279 12.91 2.89 -28.68
CA GLY A 279 11.51 3.31 -28.80
C GLY A 279 11.25 4.73 -28.28
N HIS A 280 12.04 5.20 -27.33
CA HIS A 280 11.98 6.56 -26.77
C HIS A 280 13.38 7.01 -26.34
N ASP A 281 13.54 8.31 -26.06
CA ASP A 281 14.76 8.86 -25.45
C ASP A 281 14.80 8.58 -23.94
N PHE A 282 14.96 7.30 -23.58
CA PHE A 282 15.05 6.89 -22.18
C PHE A 282 16.35 7.41 -21.56
N ASN A 283 16.21 8.11 -20.44
CA ASN A 283 17.32 8.72 -19.72
C ASN A 283 16.98 8.80 -18.22
N PRO A 284 17.93 9.14 -17.34
CA PRO A 284 17.73 9.09 -15.88
C PRO A 284 16.61 10.02 -15.38
N THR A 285 16.19 11.02 -16.15
CA THR A 285 15.13 11.97 -15.74
C THR A 285 13.71 11.48 -16.05
N ASN A 286 13.57 10.39 -16.80
CA ASN A 286 12.28 9.78 -17.12
C ASN A 286 12.20 8.31 -16.73
N SER A 287 13.34 7.60 -16.68
CA SER A 287 13.41 6.17 -16.41
C SER A 287 14.48 5.89 -15.37
N TYR A 288 14.19 4.98 -14.45
CA TYR A 288 15.15 4.58 -13.41
C TYR A 288 15.73 3.20 -13.75
N TYR A 289 14.82 2.24 -13.96
CA TYR A 289 15.19 0.89 -14.39
C TYR A 289 15.16 0.76 -15.90
N THR A 290 15.90 -0.25 -16.35
CA THR A 290 15.58 -0.93 -17.59
C THR A 290 15.60 -2.44 -17.39
N SER A 291 14.43 -3.06 -17.58
CA SER A 291 14.21 -4.46 -17.21
C SER A 291 13.84 -5.35 -18.38
N VAL A 292 14.14 -6.65 -18.25
CA VAL A 292 13.66 -7.71 -19.16
C VAL A 292 13.64 -9.08 -18.48
N SER A 293 12.82 -10.01 -19.00
CA SER A 293 12.97 -11.43 -18.66
C SER A 293 14.32 -11.95 -19.14
N PHE A 294 15.06 -12.54 -18.22
CA PHE A 294 16.31 -13.25 -18.51
C PHE A 294 16.09 -14.35 -19.55
N LYS A 295 15.03 -15.15 -19.41
CA LYS A 295 14.71 -16.19 -20.38
C LYS A 295 14.43 -15.64 -21.77
N LYS A 296 13.79 -14.47 -21.89
CA LYS A 296 13.55 -13.82 -23.20
C LYS A 296 14.81 -13.21 -23.80
N ALA A 297 15.65 -12.58 -22.97
CA ALA A 297 16.82 -11.84 -23.42
C ALA A 297 18.06 -12.73 -23.65
N ILE A 298 18.27 -13.71 -22.78
CA ILE A 298 19.46 -14.57 -22.72
C ILE A 298 19.11 -16.03 -23.05
N GLY A 299 17.93 -16.53 -22.67
CA GLY A 299 17.51 -17.90 -22.95
C GLY A 299 17.71 -18.86 -21.78
N THR A 300 17.71 -20.16 -22.08
CA THR A 300 17.84 -21.23 -21.08
C THR A 300 19.29 -21.63 -20.85
N VAL A 301 19.62 -22.00 -19.61
CA VAL A 301 20.97 -22.43 -19.19
C VAL A 301 21.00 -23.95 -19.14
N TRP A 302 21.53 -24.60 -20.18
CA TRP A 302 21.45 -26.06 -20.34
C TRP A 302 22.62 -26.84 -19.72
N PHE A 303 23.81 -26.23 -19.63
CA PHE A 303 25.05 -26.92 -19.19
C PHE A 303 25.69 -26.28 -17.95
N GLY A 304 24.89 -25.61 -17.14
CA GLY A 304 25.34 -24.96 -15.91
C GLY A 304 26.01 -23.59 -16.11
N ASP A 305 26.36 -23.21 -17.34
CA ASP A 305 26.94 -21.90 -17.67
C ASP A 305 26.30 -21.26 -18.91
N LEU A 306 26.53 -19.97 -19.10
CA LEU A 306 26.13 -19.21 -20.28
C LEU A 306 27.12 -19.45 -21.42
N THR A 307 26.57 -19.69 -22.61
CA THR A 307 27.36 -19.77 -23.84
C THR A 307 28.00 -18.42 -24.18
N GLU A 308 29.03 -18.41 -25.03
CA GLU A 308 29.67 -17.16 -25.48
C GLU A 308 28.69 -16.18 -26.13
N ALA A 309 27.72 -16.70 -26.90
CA ALA A 309 26.67 -15.88 -27.51
C ALA A 309 25.77 -15.24 -26.44
N GLN A 310 25.39 -16.01 -25.41
CA GLN A 310 24.59 -15.50 -24.28
C GLN A 310 25.35 -14.44 -23.49
N MET A 311 26.64 -14.67 -23.21
CA MET A 311 27.52 -13.70 -22.54
C MET A 311 27.68 -12.42 -23.36
N THR A 312 27.84 -12.53 -24.68
CA THR A 312 27.94 -11.37 -25.58
C THR A 312 26.65 -10.55 -25.55
N ASN A 313 25.49 -11.22 -25.59
CA ASN A 313 24.19 -10.56 -25.50
C ASN A 313 24.00 -9.85 -24.15
N LEU A 314 24.34 -10.51 -23.04
CA LEU A 314 24.30 -9.92 -21.70
C LEU A 314 25.15 -8.64 -21.62
N ARG A 315 26.43 -8.72 -22.02
CA ARG A 315 27.35 -7.58 -21.99
C ARG A 315 26.88 -6.41 -22.85
N ASN A 316 26.37 -6.69 -24.05
CA ASN A 316 25.82 -5.65 -24.92
C ASN A 316 24.61 -4.96 -24.30
N GLN A 317 23.70 -5.72 -23.69
CA GLN A 317 22.51 -5.17 -23.03
C GLN A 317 22.88 -4.31 -21.81
N VAL A 318 23.79 -4.79 -20.95
CA VAL A 318 24.30 -4.02 -19.81
C VAL A 318 24.94 -2.72 -20.28
N LYS A 319 25.81 -2.80 -21.31
CA LYS A 319 26.47 -1.62 -21.89
C LYS A 319 25.46 -0.61 -22.43
N GLU A 320 24.46 -1.03 -23.18
CA GLU A 320 23.44 -0.12 -23.75
C GLU A 320 22.58 0.55 -22.69
N ALA A 321 22.28 -0.15 -21.59
CA ALA A 321 21.60 0.43 -20.43
C ALA A 321 22.48 1.51 -19.75
N HIS A 322 23.74 1.19 -19.49
CA HIS A 322 24.69 2.11 -18.85
C HIS A 322 25.01 3.34 -19.71
N LEU A 323 25.05 3.21 -21.03
CA LEU A 323 25.20 4.35 -21.95
C LEU A 323 24.06 5.38 -21.82
N ARG A 324 22.87 4.93 -21.39
CA ARG A 324 21.70 5.78 -21.11
C ARG A 324 21.57 6.16 -19.64
N GLY A 325 22.51 5.74 -18.79
CA GLY A 325 22.47 5.98 -17.35
C GLY A 325 21.36 5.20 -16.61
N LEU A 326 20.80 4.15 -17.22
CA LEU A 326 19.72 3.36 -16.63
C LEU A 326 20.27 2.16 -15.85
N LYS A 327 19.58 1.78 -14.77
CA LYS A 327 19.96 0.62 -13.95
C LYS A 327 19.36 -0.65 -14.55
N VAL A 328 20.20 -1.60 -14.96
CA VAL A 328 19.74 -2.83 -15.63
C VAL A 328 19.28 -3.88 -14.62
N ARG A 329 18.15 -4.54 -14.91
CA ARG A 329 17.58 -5.62 -14.10
C ARG A 329 17.05 -6.76 -14.98
N TYR A 330 17.28 -8.00 -14.56
CA TYR A 330 16.72 -9.19 -15.22
C TYR A 330 15.77 -9.92 -14.28
N TRP A 331 14.51 -10.13 -14.70
CA TRP A 331 13.53 -10.96 -13.99
C TRP A 331 13.39 -12.35 -14.62
N ASP A 332 12.63 -13.27 -14.01
CA ASP A 332 12.53 -14.68 -14.47
C ASP A 332 13.90 -15.37 -14.55
N LEU A 333 14.68 -15.22 -13.47
CA LEU A 333 15.98 -15.89 -13.29
C LEU A 333 15.77 -17.38 -12.99
N PRO A 334 16.74 -18.26 -13.34
CA PRO A 334 16.67 -19.67 -12.97
C PRO A 334 16.56 -19.85 -11.45
N ALA A 335 15.48 -20.47 -10.97
CA ALA A 335 15.26 -20.69 -9.54
C ALA A 335 15.87 -22.01 -9.02
N TRP A 336 15.95 -23.03 -9.87
CA TRP A 336 16.46 -24.36 -9.53
C TRP A 336 17.16 -25.01 -10.75
N PRO A 337 18.23 -25.81 -10.55
CA PRO A 337 18.93 -26.10 -9.30
C PRO A 337 19.57 -24.87 -8.64
N VAL A 338 19.68 -24.89 -7.30
CA VAL A 338 20.26 -23.78 -6.52
C VAL A 338 21.69 -23.46 -6.94
N SER A 339 22.48 -24.47 -7.33
CA SER A 339 23.85 -24.25 -7.85
C SER A 339 23.85 -23.42 -9.13
N ILE A 340 22.94 -23.72 -10.08
CA ILE A 340 22.80 -22.96 -11.34
C ILE A 340 22.28 -21.55 -11.04
N ARG A 341 21.28 -21.41 -10.16
CA ARG A 341 20.78 -20.10 -9.73
C ARG A 341 21.91 -19.22 -9.19
N ASN A 342 22.66 -19.73 -8.21
CA ASN A 342 23.73 -18.97 -7.57
C ASN A 342 24.87 -18.65 -8.55
N HIS A 343 25.18 -19.56 -9.49
CA HIS A 343 26.12 -19.31 -10.57
C HIS A 343 25.65 -18.17 -11.48
N ILE A 344 24.39 -18.17 -11.89
CA ILE A 344 23.83 -17.09 -12.72
C ILE A 344 23.81 -15.76 -11.98
N TRP A 345 23.43 -15.74 -10.69
CA TRP A 345 23.53 -14.53 -9.87
C TRP A 345 24.95 -13.97 -9.83
N ASP A 346 25.95 -14.83 -9.67
CA ASP A 346 27.37 -14.44 -9.68
C ASP A 346 27.81 -13.86 -11.02
N VAL A 347 27.40 -14.49 -12.14
CA VAL A 347 27.67 -13.97 -13.48
C VAL A 347 27.03 -12.59 -13.67
N LEU A 348 25.75 -12.41 -13.34
CA LEU A 348 25.06 -11.14 -13.51
C LEU A 348 25.74 -10.00 -12.73
N ILE A 349 26.10 -10.25 -11.46
CA ILE A 349 26.76 -9.24 -10.63
C ILE A 349 28.15 -8.91 -11.17
N ARG A 350 28.94 -9.92 -11.59
CA ARG A 350 30.27 -9.70 -12.17
C ARG A 350 30.23 -8.94 -13.50
N GLU A 351 29.20 -9.17 -14.30
CA GLU A 351 29.00 -8.51 -15.59
C GLU A 351 28.35 -7.12 -15.46
N GLY A 352 28.14 -6.63 -14.24
CA GLY A 352 27.71 -5.25 -13.99
C GLY A 352 26.19 -5.03 -14.02
N VAL A 353 25.39 -6.07 -13.82
CA VAL A 353 23.95 -5.90 -13.60
C VAL A 353 23.72 -5.13 -12.30
N ASP A 354 23.03 -3.99 -12.39
CA ASP A 354 22.89 -3.05 -11.27
C ASP A 354 22.04 -3.59 -10.13
N ILE A 355 20.99 -4.36 -10.45
CA ILE A 355 20.04 -4.87 -9.47
C ILE A 355 19.73 -6.33 -9.75
N LEU A 356 19.99 -7.19 -8.78
CA LEU A 356 19.60 -8.60 -8.86
C LEU A 356 18.12 -8.75 -8.50
N ASN A 357 17.33 -9.34 -9.39
CA ASN A 357 15.95 -9.71 -9.08
C ASN A 357 15.94 -11.01 -8.25
N VAL A 358 15.30 -10.99 -7.08
CA VAL A 358 15.41 -12.09 -6.12
C VAL A 358 14.03 -12.57 -5.62
N ASP A 359 13.77 -13.86 -5.84
CA ASP A 359 12.66 -14.60 -5.20
C ASP A 359 13.07 -15.19 -3.83
N ASP A 360 14.31 -15.69 -3.71
CA ASP A 360 14.85 -16.28 -2.47
C ASP A 360 15.78 -15.30 -1.74
N LEU A 361 15.20 -14.45 -0.89
CA LEU A 361 15.97 -13.45 -0.13
C LEU A 361 16.99 -14.05 0.83
N LYS A 362 16.66 -15.19 1.45
CA LYS A 362 17.58 -15.86 2.38
C LYS A 362 18.80 -16.39 1.62
N GLY A 363 18.56 -17.01 0.46
CA GLY A 363 19.60 -17.43 -0.45
C GLY A 363 20.46 -16.27 -0.92
N ALA A 364 19.83 -15.16 -1.36
CA ALA A 364 20.55 -13.96 -1.77
C ALA A 364 21.44 -13.43 -0.64
N LYS A 365 20.88 -13.13 0.53
CA LYS A 365 21.64 -12.61 1.67
C LYS A 365 22.84 -13.49 2.01
N LYS A 366 22.64 -14.81 2.03
CA LYS A 366 23.72 -15.78 2.23
C LYS A 366 24.81 -15.67 1.16
N GLU A 367 24.46 -15.60 -0.12
CA GLU A 367 25.46 -15.46 -1.19
C GLU A 367 26.21 -14.12 -1.10
N TRP A 368 25.54 -13.02 -0.75
CA TRP A 368 26.20 -11.72 -0.52
C TRP A 368 27.22 -11.78 0.61
N ASP A 369 26.90 -12.47 1.70
CA ASP A 369 27.81 -12.62 2.84
C ASP A 369 28.97 -13.57 2.54
N LEU A 370 28.74 -14.64 1.75
CA LEU A 370 29.77 -15.60 1.39
C LEU A 370 30.73 -15.08 0.32
N ARG A 371 30.23 -14.37 -0.68
CA ARG A 371 31.00 -13.95 -1.87
C ARG A 371 31.60 -12.56 -1.73
N GLY A 372 31.15 -11.76 -0.76
CA GLY A 372 31.61 -10.38 -0.60
C GLY A 372 31.22 -9.49 -1.78
N TRP A 373 30.07 -9.75 -2.40
CA TRP A 373 29.52 -8.91 -3.47
C TRP A 373 29.30 -7.46 -2.99
N PRO A 374 29.24 -6.48 -3.91
CA PRO A 374 29.06 -5.07 -3.57
C PRO A 374 27.85 -4.82 -2.67
N LYS A 375 28.04 -3.91 -1.70
CA LYS A 375 27.02 -3.42 -0.77
C LYS A 375 27.01 -1.90 -0.77
N PHE A 376 25.88 -1.30 -0.41
CA PHE A 376 25.70 0.15 -0.33
C PHE A 376 26.06 0.67 1.08
N THR A 377 27.35 0.71 1.41
CA THR A 377 27.87 1.38 2.61
C THR A 377 27.70 2.91 2.57
N ALA A 378 27.82 3.60 3.69
CA ALA A 378 27.76 5.07 3.75
C ALA A 378 28.73 5.80 2.79
N ASN A 379 29.83 5.14 2.37
CA ASN A 379 30.81 5.71 1.43
C ASN A 379 30.64 5.23 -0.02
N SER A 380 29.78 4.24 -0.27
CA SER A 380 29.49 3.84 -1.64
C SER A 380 28.47 4.81 -2.21
N THR A 381 28.97 5.81 -2.92
CA THR A 381 28.18 6.51 -3.91
C THR A 381 27.89 5.50 -5.02
N MET A 382 26.71 4.87 -5.02
CA MET A 382 26.03 4.84 -6.30
C MET A 382 25.80 6.30 -6.65
N PRO A 383 26.29 6.82 -7.77
CA PRO A 383 25.53 7.87 -8.41
C PRO A 383 24.15 7.26 -8.62
N ALA A 384 23.20 7.76 -7.83
CA ALA A 384 21.96 8.33 -8.36
C ALA A 384 21.55 7.76 -9.71
#